data_AF-A0A382LRX0-F1
#
_entry.id   AF-A0A382LRX0-F1
#
_cell.length_a   1.000
_cell.length_b   1.000
_cell.length_c   1.000
_cell.angle_alpha   90.00
_cell.angle_beta   90.00
_cell.angle_gamma   90.00
#
_symmetry.space_group_name_H-M   'P 1'
#
loop_
_entity.id
_entity.type
_entity.pdbx_description
1 polymer ?
#
loop_
_entity_poly.entity_id
_entity_poly.type
_entity_poly.pdbx_seq_one_letter_code
_entity_poly.pdbx_strand_id
1 'polypeptide(L)'
;AEVVKVAKSSGFKMGKIMGMEPEDFIDGANGKKLEEIKSQFLEAANLAGSLSRPSFGQDVLKKRRTEIDYLTGYVSKIGKSNRIPTPFCNKITEIVNNLGVGFDPSPDHLKDLERMLT
;
A
#
# COMPACT_ATOMS: atom_id res chain seq x y z
N ALA A 1 -1.54 7.62 -1.41
CA ALA A 1 -2.68 8.56 -1.51
C ALA A 1 -3.96 8.06 -0.83
N GLU A 2 -4.51 6.88 -1.19
CA GLU A 2 -5.83 6.41 -0.72
C GLU A 2 -5.94 6.38 0.80
N VAL A 3 -4.98 5.76 1.49
CA VAL A 3 -4.92 5.69 2.95
C VAL A 3 -5.01 7.07 3.59
N VAL A 4 -4.30 8.07 3.04
CA VAL A 4 -4.32 9.45 3.55
C VAL A 4 -5.70 10.07 3.37
N LYS A 5 -6.32 9.92 2.19
CA LYS A 5 -7.68 10.43 1.92
C LYS A 5 -8.70 9.83 2.89
N VAL A 6 -8.63 8.52 3.11
CA VAL A 6 -9.52 7.80 4.04
C VAL A 6 -9.30 8.25 5.49
N ALA A 7 -8.04 8.34 5.95
CA ALA A 7 -7.73 8.81 7.29
C ALA A 7 -8.26 10.23 7.55
N LYS A 8 -8.03 11.16 6.61
CA LYS A 8 -8.54 12.53 6.68
C LYS A 8 -10.07 12.59 6.72
N SER A 9 -10.75 11.77 5.90
CA SER A 9 -12.22 11.72 5.92
C SER A 9 -12.80 11.24 7.26
N SER A 10 -12.00 10.55 8.06
CA SER A 10 -12.37 10.10 9.42
C SER A 10 -11.91 11.05 10.52
N GLY A 11 -11.35 12.22 10.17
CA GLY A 11 -10.87 13.22 11.13
C GLY A 11 -9.52 12.92 11.78
N PHE A 12 -8.78 11.91 11.30
CA PHE A 12 -7.47 11.58 11.87
C PHE A 12 -6.39 12.55 11.39
N LYS A 13 -5.49 12.93 12.32
CA LYS A 13 -4.23 13.59 12.01
C LYS A 13 -3.15 12.53 11.87
N MET A 14 -2.60 12.40 10.67
CA MET A 14 -1.51 11.47 10.39
C MET A 14 -0.17 12.12 10.72
N GLY A 15 0.77 11.33 11.25
CA GLY A 15 2.17 11.72 11.33
C GLY A 15 2.87 11.58 9.97
N LYS A 16 4.14 11.98 9.94
CA LYS A 16 5.00 11.84 8.76
C LYS A 16 5.14 10.38 8.35
N ILE A 17 5.13 10.13 7.04
CA ILE A 17 5.33 8.82 6.43
C ILE A 17 6.72 8.84 5.80
N MET A 18 7.67 8.10 6.40
CA MET A 18 9.07 8.12 5.95
C MET A 18 9.63 9.55 5.86
N GLY A 19 9.38 10.38 6.88
CA GLY A 19 9.85 11.76 6.91
C GLY A 19 9.08 12.77 6.03
N MET A 20 8.20 12.29 5.13
CA MET A 20 7.37 13.14 4.27
C MET A 20 6.00 13.42 4.89
N GLU A 21 5.38 14.53 4.49
CA GLU A 21 4.02 14.86 4.92
C GLU A 21 2.99 13.97 4.18
N PRO A 22 1.88 13.59 4.82
CA PRO A 22 0.82 12.80 4.17
C PRO A 22 0.30 13.45 2.87
N GLU A 23 0.30 14.78 2.80
CA GLU A 23 -0.06 15.59 1.64
C GLU A 23 0.84 15.32 0.42
N ASP A 24 2.14 15.06 0.63
CA ASP A 24 3.08 14.77 -0.45
C ASP A 24 2.64 13.52 -1.24
N PHE A 25 2.07 12.52 -0.56
CA PHE A 25 1.54 11.32 -1.21
C PHE A 25 0.25 11.55 -1.99
N ILE A 26 -0.51 12.60 -1.66
CA ILE A 26 -1.67 13.01 -2.45
C ILE A 26 -1.17 13.73 -3.70
N ASP A 27 -0.20 14.64 -3.55
CA ASP A 27 0.45 15.35 -4.64
C ASP A 27 1.14 14.39 -5.62
N GLY A 28 1.82 13.36 -5.10
CA GLY A 28 2.38 12.24 -5.86
C GLY A 28 1.38 11.57 -6.78
N ALA A 29 0.20 11.25 -6.27
CA ALA A 29 -0.86 10.65 -7.08
C ALA A 29 -1.44 11.59 -8.15
N ASN A 30 -1.20 12.90 -8.02
CA ASN A 30 -1.56 13.91 -9.02
C ASN A 30 -0.36 14.28 -9.93
N GLY A 31 0.71 13.50 -9.92
CA GLY A 31 1.89 13.67 -10.79
C GLY A 31 2.92 14.68 -10.29
N LYS A 32 2.82 15.18 -9.05
CA LYS A 32 3.77 16.13 -8.46
C LYS A 32 4.75 15.41 -7.52
N LYS A 33 5.98 15.91 -7.38
CA LYS A 33 6.98 15.39 -6.43
C LYS A 33 7.28 13.88 -6.54
N LEU A 34 6.97 13.26 -7.68
CA LEU A 34 7.17 11.81 -7.87
C LEU A 34 8.63 11.38 -7.65
N GLU A 35 9.59 12.18 -8.15
CA GLU A 35 11.02 11.85 -8.00
C GLU A 35 11.51 11.98 -6.56
N GLU A 36 11.00 12.95 -5.79
CA GLU A 36 11.30 13.08 -4.36
C GLU A 36 10.78 11.88 -3.57
N ILE A 37 9.51 11.49 -3.83
CA ILE A 37 8.88 10.32 -3.20
C ILE A 37 9.65 9.05 -3.55
N LYS A 38 9.99 8.85 -4.83
CA LYS A 38 10.80 7.69 -5.25
C LYS A 38 12.15 7.66 -4.55
N SER A 39 12.85 8.79 -4.49
CA SER A 39 14.17 8.89 -3.88
C SER A 39 14.12 8.51 -2.39
N GLN A 40 13.13 9.02 -1.65
CA GLN A 40 12.88 8.66 -0.25
C GLN A 40 12.61 7.15 -0.06
N PHE A 41 11.81 6.55 -0.95
CA PHE A 41 11.55 5.10 -0.90
C PHE A 41 12.80 4.27 -1.19
N LEU A 42 13.63 4.70 -2.15
CA LEU A 42 14.90 4.05 -2.47
C LEU A 42 15.90 4.15 -1.31
N GLU A 43 16.00 5.32 -0.68
CA GLU A 43 16.86 5.53 0.49
C GLU A 43 16.43 4.63 1.66
N ALA A 44 15.13 4.57 1.94
CA ALA A 44 14.58 3.69 2.96
C ALA A 44 14.87 2.21 2.68
N ALA A 45 14.73 1.78 1.42
CA ALA A 45 15.04 0.42 1.01
C ALA A 45 16.54 0.10 1.18
N ASN A 46 17.42 1.05 0.85
CA ASN A 46 18.86 0.91 1.04
C ASN A 46 19.23 0.78 2.54
N LEU A 47 18.62 1.58 3.41
CA LEU A 47 18.84 1.52 4.85
C LEU A 47 18.35 0.20 5.47
N ALA A 48 17.22 -0.31 4.99
CA ALA A 48 16.68 -1.59 5.45
C ALA A 48 17.56 -2.78 5.02
N GLY A 49 18.30 -2.64 3.93
CA GLY A 49 19.16 -3.68 3.35
C GLY A 49 18.38 -4.67 2.48
N SER A 50 19.09 -5.29 1.52
CA SER A 50 18.51 -6.14 0.47
C SER A 50 17.78 -7.40 0.97
N LEU A 51 18.12 -7.87 2.18
CA LEU A 51 17.50 -9.02 2.83
C LEU A 51 16.28 -8.65 3.67
N SER A 52 16.07 -7.36 3.97
CA SER A 52 14.93 -6.94 4.77
C SER A 52 13.64 -7.14 4.00
N ARG A 53 12.64 -7.65 4.70
CA ARG A 53 11.28 -7.83 4.19
C ARG A 53 10.31 -7.25 5.23
N PRO A 54 9.37 -6.39 4.80
CA PRO A 54 8.29 -5.97 5.69
C PRO A 54 7.47 -7.20 6.14
N SER A 55 6.71 -7.06 7.22
CA SER A 55 5.94 -8.15 7.86
C SER A 55 5.16 -8.99 6.86
N PHE A 56 4.41 -8.35 5.96
CA PHE A 56 3.65 -9.03 4.90
C PHE A 56 4.53 -9.95 4.04
N GLY A 57 5.69 -9.45 3.58
CA GLY A 57 6.62 -10.25 2.78
C GLY A 57 7.18 -11.44 3.56
N GLN A 58 7.40 -11.29 4.87
CA GLN A 58 7.83 -12.41 5.71
C GLN A 58 6.74 -13.47 5.88
N ASP A 59 5.47 -13.06 5.98
CA ASP A 59 4.35 -13.99 6.08
C ASP A 59 4.19 -14.82 4.81
N VAL A 60 4.29 -14.19 3.64
CA VAL A 60 4.27 -14.90 2.34
C VAL A 60 5.40 -15.92 2.26
N LEU A 61 6.64 -15.51 2.57
CA LEU A 61 7.81 -16.40 2.53
C LEU A 61 7.70 -17.57 3.52
N LYS A 62 7.14 -17.31 4.70
CA LYS A 62 6.94 -18.33 5.75
C LYS A 62 5.62 -19.09 5.60
N LYS A 63 4.88 -18.87 4.51
CA LYS A 63 3.59 -19.53 4.21
C LYS A 63 2.54 -19.34 5.31
N ARG A 64 2.55 -18.17 5.95
CA ARG A 64 1.62 -17.79 7.01
C ARG A 64 0.43 -17.02 6.47
N ARG A 65 -0.63 -16.98 7.26
CA ARG A 65 -1.75 -16.08 7.05
C ARG A 65 -1.27 -14.63 7.14
N THR A 66 -1.72 -13.80 6.22
CA THR A 66 -1.38 -12.38 6.17
C THR A 66 -2.45 -11.54 6.89
N GLU A 67 -2.11 -10.29 7.19
CA GLU A 67 -3.03 -9.33 7.82
C GLU A 67 -3.77 -8.45 6.79
N ILE A 68 -3.80 -8.85 5.51
CA ILE A 68 -4.26 -7.97 4.41
C ILE A 68 -5.67 -7.40 4.64
N ASP A 69 -6.59 -8.20 5.17
CA ASP A 69 -7.97 -7.80 5.45
C ASP A 69 -8.07 -6.79 6.60
N TYR A 70 -7.16 -6.89 7.58
CA TYR A 70 -7.14 -6.03 8.77
C TYR A 70 -6.37 -4.73 8.55
N LEU A 71 -5.51 -4.69 7.54
CA LEU A 71 -4.76 -3.50 7.15
C LEU A 71 -5.41 -2.84 5.93
N THR A 72 -5.03 -3.26 4.72
CA THR A 72 -5.51 -2.65 3.47
C THR A 72 -7.01 -2.87 3.24
N GLY A 73 -7.52 -4.04 3.63
CA GLY A 73 -8.96 -4.33 3.61
C GLY A 73 -9.75 -3.44 4.56
N TYR A 74 -9.18 -3.08 5.71
CA TYR A 74 -9.80 -2.14 6.65
C TYR A 74 -9.87 -0.73 6.06
N VAL A 75 -8.80 -0.25 5.41
CA VAL A 75 -8.83 1.03 4.67
C VAL A 75 -9.93 1.04 3.62
N SER A 76 -10.08 -0.05 2.86
CA SER A 76 -11.13 -0.22 1.86
C SER A 76 -12.54 -0.14 2.47
N LYS A 77 -12.74 -0.80 3.62
CA LYS A 77 -14.00 -0.76 4.37
C LYS A 77 -14.35 0.66 4.81
N ILE A 78 -13.40 1.38 5.41
CA ILE A 78 -13.63 2.77 5.87
C ILE A 78 -13.82 3.71 4.69
N GLY A 79 -13.06 3.55 3.61
CA GLY A 79 -13.23 4.31 2.37
C GLY A 79 -14.65 4.18 1.81
N LYS A 80 -15.19 2.96 1.75
CA LYS A 80 -16.58 2.70 1.34
C LYS A 80 -17.58 3.42 2.25
N SER A 81 -17.44 3.32 3.57
CA SER A 81 -18.32 4.00 4.54
C SER A 81 -18.30 5.52 4.37
N ASN A 82 -17.13 6.09 4.08
CA ASN A 82 -16.93 7.54 3.93
C ASN A 82 -17.11 8.03 2.49
N ARG A 83 -17.50 7.15 1.55
CA ARG A 83 -17.61 7.45 0.11
C ARG A 83 -16.31 7.97 -0.51
N ILE A 84 -15.18 7.48 -0.04
CA ILE A 84 -13.85 7.74 -0.59
C ILE A 84 -13.43 6.52 -1.44
N PRO A 85 -13.14 6.70 -2.74
CA PRO A 85 -12.71 5.59 -3.59
C PRO A 85 -11.32 5.10 -3.17
N THR A 86 -11.19 3.78 -3.05
CA THR A 86 -9.95 3.07 -2.71
C THR A 86 -9.61 1.96 -3.72
N PRO A 87 -9.61 2.23 -5.04
CA PRO A 87 -9.46 1.19 -6.06
C PRO A 87 -8.19 0.34 -5.92
N PHE A 88 -7.04 0.94 -5.57
CA PHE A 88 -5.80 0.19 -5.40
C PHE A 88 -5.83 -0.67 -4.12
N CYS A 89 -6.31 -0.15 -3.00
CA CYS A 89 -6.49 -0.94 -1.78
C CYS A 89 -7.47 -2.10 -2.00
N ASN A 90 -8.58 -1.86 -2.71
CA ASN A 90 -9.54 -2.90 -3.05
C ASN A 90 -8.87 -4.01 -3.87
N LYS A 91 -8.14 -3.63 -4.92
CA LYS A 91 -7.57 -4.58 -5.86
C LYS A 91 -6.45 -5.42 -5.26
N ILE A 92 -5.55 -4.82 -4.47
CA ILE A 92 -4.49 -5.59 -3.80
C ILE A 92 -5.08 -6.55 -2.75
N THR A 93 -6.11 -6.14 -2.01
CA THR A 93 -6.79 -7.04 -1.06
C THR A 93 -7.46 -8.20 -1.79
N GLU A 94 -8.14 -7.95 -2.91
CA GLU A 94 -8.73 -8.98 -3.77
C GLU A 94 -7.66 -9.97 -4.26
N ILE A 95 -6.55 -9.48 -4.81
CA ILE A 95 -5.45 -10.31 -5.33
C ILE A 95 -4.91 -11.23 -4.23
N VAL A 96 -4.57 -10.69 -3.06
CA VAL A 96 -3.99 -11.49 -1.97
C VAL A 96 -4.99 -12.53 -1.45
N ASN A 97 -6.27 -12.18 -1.35
CA ASN A 97 -7.29 -13.13 -0.92
C ASN A 97 -7.52 -14.25 -1.94
N ASN A 98 -7.46 -13.95 -3.25
CA ASN A 98 -7.57 -14.95 -4.31
C ASN A 98 -6.37 -15.90 -4.35
N LEU A 99 -5.17 -15.40 -4.07
CA LEU A 99 -3.96 -16.22 -3.95
C LEU A 99 -3.99 -17.14 -2.71
N GLY A 100 -4.70 -16.72 -1.66
CA GLY A 100 -4.86 -17.51 -0.44
C GLY A 100 -3.59 -17.58 0.41
N VAL A 101 -3.61 -18.43 1.44
CA VAL A 101 -2.43 -18.66 2.29
C VAL A 101 -1.45 -19.60 1.59
N GLY A 102 -0.17 -19.26 1.61
CA GLY A 102 0.89 -20.14 1.12
C GLY A 102 1.30 -19.93 -0.34
N PHE A 103 0.81 -18.87 -1.00
CA PHE A 103 1.26 -18.52 -2.35
C PHE A 103 2.77 -18.20 -2.41
N ASP A 104 3.37 -18.35 -3.58
CA ASP A 104 4.77 -17.97 -3.84
C ASP A 104 4.86 -16.52 -4.36
N PRO A 105 5.86 -15.72 -3.95
CA PRO A 105 6.05 -14.40 -4.51
C PRO A 105 6.25 -14.48 -6.03
N SER A 106 5.47 -13.72 -6.78
CA SER A 106 5.61 -13.61 -8.23
C SER A 106 5.28 -12.19 -8.69
N PRO A 107 6.07 -11.59 -9.60
CA PRO A 107 5.72 -10.33 -10.26
C PRO A 107 4.37 -10.42 -11.00
N ASP A 108 3.99 -11.61 -11.45
CA ASP A 108 2.74 -11.82 -12.17
C ASP A 108 1.50 -11.45 -11.36
N HIS A 109 1.61 -11.49 -10.02
CA HIS A 109 0.52 -11.11 -9.12
C HIS A 109 0.22 -9.60 -9.17
N LEU A 110 1.10 -8.78 -9.75
CA LEU A 110 0.95 -7.33 -9.80
C LEU A 110 0.43 -6.83 -11.16
N LYS A 111 0.34 -7.69 -12.18
CA LYS A 111 -0.06 -7.30 -13.55
C LYS A 111 -1.40 -6.56 -13.59
N ASP A 112 -2.35 -6.98 -12.76
CA ASP A 112 -3.67 -6.33 -12.66
C ASP A 112 -3.57 -4.90 -12.11
N LEU A 113 -2.69 -4.65 -11.14
CA LEU A 113 -2.45 -3.33 -10.57
C LEU A 113 -1.70 -2.43 -11.55
N GLU A 114 -0.73 -2.97 -12.28
CA GLU A 114 0.02 -2.23 -13.30
C GLU A 114 -0.91 -1.70 -14.40
N ARG A 115 -1.89 -2.51 -14.84
CA ARG A 115 -2.91 -2.09 -15.82
C ARG A 115 -3.84 -1.00 -15.31
N MET A 116 -3.90 -0.74 -14.00
CA MET A 116 -4.69 0.38 -13.46
C MET A 116 -3.95 1.72 -13.52
N LEU A 117 -2.66 1.72 -13.84
CA LEU A 117 -1.85 2.93 -13.99
C LEU A 117 -1.90 3.50 -15.42
N THR A 118 -2.45 2.73 -16.38
CA THR A 118 -2.59 3.08 -17.81
C THR A 118 -4.02 3.43 -18.14
#